data_AF-V4KWQ7-F1
#
_entry.id   AF-V4KWQ7-F1
#
_cell.length_a   1.000
_cell.length_b   1.000
_cell.length_c   1.000
_cell.angle_alpha   90.00
_cell.angle_beta   90.00
_cell.angle_gamma   90.00
#
_symmetry.space_group_name_H-M   'P 1'
#
loop_
_entity.id
_entity.type
_entity.pdbx_description
1 polymer ?
#
loop_
_entity_poly.entity_id
_entity_poly.type
_entity_poly.pdbx_seq_one_letter_code
_entity_poly.pdbx_strand_id
1 'polypeptide(L)' 'MIERCILLRMTRDECVKALDHHASILPLVTLTVWRGLQRENKDFFEMYGHFVSPRPFLSGYVRRSRRFARRIQ' A
#
# COMPACT_ATOMS: atom_id res chain seq x y z
N MET A 1 17.85 -2.25 -8.01
CA MET A 1 17.31 -3.39 -7.22
C MET A 1 16.05 -2.99 -6.47
N ILE A 2 16.17 -2.27 -5.35
CA ILE A 2 15.03 -1.77 -4.58
C ILE A 2 14.24 -0.67 -5.31
N GLU A 3 14.92 0.15 -6.12
CA GLU A 3 14.29 1.19 -6.94
C GLU A 3 13.29 0.58 -7.94
N ARG A 4 13.59 -0.59 -8.51
CA ARG A 4 12.65 -1.28 -9.41
C ARG A 4 11.41 -1.74 -8.65
N CYS A 5 11.56 -2.21 -7.42
CA CYS A 5 10.43 -2.55 -6.56
C CYS A 5 9.55 -1.32 -6.25
N ILE A 6 10.19 -0.17 -5.99
CA ILE A 6 9.48 1.10 -5.76
C ILE A 6 8.76 1.57 -7.03
N LEU A 7 9.41 1.52 -8.20
CA LEU A 7 8.78 1.88 -9.48
C LEU A 7 7.57 0.98 -9.82
N LEU A 8 7.64 -0.30 -9.46
CA LEU A 8 6.55 -1.26 -9.60
C LEU A 8 5.47 -1.15 -8.51
N ARG A 9 5.57 -0.13 -7.62
CA ARG A 9 4.62 0.11 -6.52
C ARG A 9 4.44 -1.08 -5.59
N MET A 10 5.52 -1.82 -5.35
CA MET A 10 5.49 -2.93 -4.41
C MET A 10 5.43 -2.43 -2.97
N THR A 11 4.65 -3.12 -2.14
CA THR A 11 4.75 -3.00 -0.68
C THR A 11 6.15 -3.40 -0.22
N ARG A 12 6.51 -2.98 1.01
CA ARG A 12 7.75 -3.43 1.65
C ARG A 12 7.88 -4.96 1.63
N ASP A 13 6.81 -5.67 1.94
CA ASP A 13 6.87 -7.13 2.08
C ASP A 13 6.96 -7.83 0.72
N GLU A 14 6.30 -7.30 -0.32
CA GLU A 14 6.50 -7.76 -1.70
C GLU A 14 7.92 -7.48 -2.19
N CYS A 15 8.46 -6.30 -1.90
CA CYS A 15 9.85 -5.95 -2.20
C CYS A 15 10.84 -6.92 -1.52
N VAL A 16 10.62 -7.25 -0.24
CA VAL A 16 11.45 -8.22 0.50
C VAL A 16 11.41 -9.58 -0.16
N LYS A 17 10.22 -10.11 -0.44
CA LYS A 17 10.06 -11.43 -1.09
C LYS A 17 10.68 -11.46 -2.49
N ALA A 18 10.48 -10.40 -3.27
CA ALA A 18 11.01 -10.31 -4.63
C ALA A 18 12.54 -10.25 -4.63
N LEU A 19 13.15 -9.49 -3.72
CA LEU A 19 14.61 -9.38 -3.65
C LEU A 19 15.28 -10.63 -3.06
N ASP A 20 14.62 -11.30 -2.12
CA ASP A 20 15.06 -12.60 -1.61
C ASP A 20 15.03 -13.66 -2.72
N HIS A 21 13.91 -13.79 -3.44
CA HIS A 21 13.74 -14.82 -4.46
C HIS A 21 14.52 -14.56 -5.76
N HIS A 22 14.52 -13.33 -6.26
CA HIS A 22 15.08 -13.02 -7.59
C HIS A 22 16.53 -12.54 -7.57
N ALA A 23 17.04 -12.16 -6.40
CA ALA A 23 18.39 -11.62 -6.26
C ALA A 23 19.16 -12.21 -5.08
N SER A 24 18.60 -13.19 -4.36
CA SER A 24 19.22 -13.84 -3.19
C SER A 24 19.66 -12.85 -2.11
N ILE A 25 18.93 -11.73 -1.97
CA ILE A 25 19.23 -10.71 -0.97
C ILE A 25 18.50 -11.05 0.31
N LEU A 26 19.28 -11.21 1.39
CA LEU A 26 18.72 -11.49 2.71
C LEU A 26 17.63 -10.49 3.10
N PRO A 27 16.46 -10.95 3.56
CA PRO A 27 15.35 -10.09 3.97
C PRO A 27 15.75 -8.98 4.95
N LEU A 28 16.67 -9.28 5.88
CA LEU A 28 17.19 -8.34 6.86
C LEU A 28 17.86 -7.13 6.20
N VAL A 29 18.62 -7.35 5.11
CA VAL A 29 19.29 -6.28 4.37
C VAL A 29 18.24 -5.37 3.73
N THR A 30 17.28 -5.94 3.02
CA THR A 30 16.18 -5.19 2.40
C THR A 30 15.39 -4.38 3.43
N LEU A 31 15.05 -4.96 4.58
CA LEU A 31 14.34 -4.27 5.66
C LEU A 31 15.14 -3.10 6.24
N THR A 32 16.45 -3.27 6.40
CA THR A 32 17.34 -2.24 6.94
C THR A 32 17.46 -1.07 5.97
N VAL A 33 17.68 -1.37 4.68
CA VAL A 33 17.74 -0.35 3.62
C VAL A 33 16.40 0.38 3.50
N TRP A 34 15.27 -0.35 3.52
CA TRP A 34 13.95 0.25 3.45
C TRP A 34 13.70 1.25 4.59
N ARG A 35 14.09 0.90 5.83
CA ARG A 35 14.00 1.83 6.97
C ARG A 35 14.89 3.06 6.80
N GLY A 36 16.09 2.90 6.26
CA GLY A 36 16.99 4.01 5.92
C GLY A 36 16.33 4.96 4.92
N LEU A 37 15.81 4.41 3.82
CA LEU A 37 15.11 5.16 2.78
C LEU A 37 13.90 5.93 3.32
N GLN A 38 13.08 5.30 4.18
CA GLN A 38 11.94 5.97 4.82
C GLN A 38 12.36 7.12 5.72
N ARG A 39 13.47 6.99 6.44
CA ARG A 39 13.98 8.05 7.33
C ARG A 39 14.52 9.25 6.55
N GLU A 40 15.23 8.99 5.46
CA GLU A 40 15.86 10.01 4.63
C GLU A 40 14.88 10.70 3.68
N ASN A 41 13.81 10.00 3.26
CA ASN A 41 12.87 10.46 2.23
C ASN A 41 11.41 10.39 2.72
N LYS A 42 11.13 11.00 3.88
CA LYS A 42 9.82 10.89 4.55
C LYS A 42 8.65 11.28 3.65
N ASP A 43 8.71 12.46 3.04
CA ASP A 43 7.62 13.01 2.22
C ASP A 43 7.31 12.11 1.01
N PHE A 44 8.36 11.53 0.41
CA PHE A 44 8.21 10.56 -0.67
C PHE A 44 7.48 9.30 -0.19
N PHE A 45 7.90 8.72 0.95
CA PHE A 45 7.33 7.47 1.44
C PHE A 45 5.92 7.62 2.01
N GLU A 46 5.54 8.81 2.49
CA GLU A 46 4.16 9.15 2.85
C GLU A 46 3.25 9.10 1.62
N MET A 47 3.63 9.79 0.54
CA MET A 47 2.92 9.75 -0.74
C MET A 47 2.91 8.35 -1.36
N TYR A 48 4.05 7.65 -1.32
CA TYR A 48 4.20 6.29 -1.82
C TYR A 48 3.20 5.32 -1.17
N GLY A 49 2.99 5.42 0.14
CA GLY A 49 2.03 4.60 0.87
C GLY A 49 0.60 4.71 0.33
N HIS A 50 0.19 5.90 -0.12
CA HIS A 50 -1.13 6.11 -0.73
C HIS A 50 -1.28 5.42 -2.10
N PHE A 51 -0.20 5.26 -2.85
CA PHE A 51 -0.22 4.61 -4.17
C PHE A 51 -0.18 3.08 -4.09
N VAL A 52 0.44 2.56 -3.04
CA VAL A 52 0.58 1.11 -2.81
C VAL A 52 -0.65 0.53 -2.09
N SER A 53 -1.37 1.34 -1.30
CA SER A 53 -2.64 0.88 -0.74
C SER A 53 -3.62 0.58 -1.88
N PRO A 54 -4.29 -0.59 -1.91
CA PRO A 54 -5.40 -0.79 -2.80
C PRO A 54 -6.43 0.25 -2.35
N ARG A 55 -6.66 1.27 -3.20
CA ARG A 55 -7.78 2.17 -3.00
C ARG A 55 -8.99 1.28 -2.72
N PRO A 56 -9.72 1.47 -1.61
CA PRO A 56 -11.07 0.96 -1.59
C PRO A 56 -11.73 1.71 -2.75
N PHE A 57 -11.93 1.02 -3.87
CA PHE A 57 -12.96 1.43 -4.82
C PHE A 57 -14.15 1.77 -3.95
N LEU A 58 -14.61 3.02 -4.01
CA LEU A 58 -15.75 3.53 -3.25
C LEU A 58 -16.99 2.70 -3.64
N SER A 59 -17.14 1.53 -3.03
CA SER A 59 -18.27 0.61 -3.19
C SER A 59 -19.25 0.72 -2.03
N GLY A 60 -19.26 1.86 -1.32
CA GLY A 60 -19.82 1.93 0.03
C GLY A 60 -20.65 3.16 0.41
N TYR A 61 -20.86 4.16 -0.45
CA TYR A 61 -21.84 5.21 -0.15
C TYR A 61 -23.28 4.75 -0.47
N VAL A 62 -23.69 3.61 0.10
CA VAL A 62 -25.11 3.35 0.34
C VAL A 62 -25.42 3.96 1.70
N ARG A 63 -25.81 5.24 1.69
CA ARG A 63 -26.50 5.84 2.84
C ARG A 63 -27.86 5.16 2.97
N ARG A 64 -27.91 4.07 3.75
CA ARG A 64 -29.14 3.48 4.28
C ARG A 64 -29.84 4.55 5.13
N SER A 65 -30.69 5.35 4.50
CA SER A 65 -31.66 6.17 5.23
C SER A 65 -32.75 5.24 5.75
N ARG A 66 -32.74 5.04 7.08
CA ARG A 66 -33.79 4.36 7.82
C ARG A 66 -35.11 5.17 7.74
N ARG A 67 -36.18 4.50 7.31
CA ARG A 67 -37.60 4.65 7.68
C ARG A 67 -38.26 6.04 7.56
N PHE A 68 -39.15 6.18 6.59
CA PHE A 68 -40.50 6.78 6.74
C PHE A 68 -41.44 5.98 5.81
N ALA A 69 -42.30 5.12 6.36
CA ALA A 69 -43.67 5.40 6.79
C ALA A 69 -44.71 5.17 5.66
N ARG A 70 -45.56 4.18 5.92
CA ARG A 70 -46.81 3.78 5.24
C ARG A 70 -47.52 4.90 4.46
N ARG A 71 -47.94 4.62 3.22
CA ARG A 71 -49.36 4.68 2.81
C ARG A 71 -49.59 3.98 1.47
N ILE A 72 -50.52 3.03 1.53
CA ILE A 72 -51.28 2.49 0.40
C ILE A 72 -52.28 3.57 -0.03
N GLN A 73 -52.39 3.80 -1.34
CA GLN A 73 -53.63 4.15 -2.02
C GLN A 73 -53.58 3.60 -3.44
#